data_AF-A0A2V2R6E0-F1
#
_entry.id   AF-A0A2V2R6E0-F1
#
_cell.length_a   1.000
_cell.length_b   1.000
_cell.length_c   1.000
_cell.angle_alpha   90.00
_cell.angle_beta   90.00
_cell.angle_gamma   90.00
#
_symmetry.space_group_name_H-M   'P 1'
#
loop_
_entity.id
_entity.type
_entity.pdbx_description
1 polymer ?
#
loop_
_entity_poly.entity_id
_entity_poly.type
_entity_poly.pdbx_seq_one_letter_code
_entity_poly.pdbx_strand_id
1 'polypeptide(L)' 'MLISSIELREIRLPLIHFFETSFGRTTERRIILVRVTDNHGAEGWGECTAGEEPFYSDEWTESAWATL' A
#
# COMPACT_ATOMS: atom_id res chain seq x y z
N MET A 1 -15.57 0.29 -20.35
CA MET A 1 -15.14 -0.24 -19.04
C MET A 1 -15.75 0.65 -17.98
N LEU A 2 -16.60 0.10 -17.09
CA LEU A 2 -17.19 0.81 -15.96
C LEU A 2 -16.79 0.08 -14.68
N ILE A 3 -16.21 0.78 -13.72
CA ILE A 3 -15.79 0.21 -12.44
C ILE A 3 -17.04 -0.08 -11.60
N SER A 4 -17.13 -1.29 -11.05
CA SER A 4 -18.24 -1.74 -10.20
C SER A 4 -17.86 -1.75 -8.71
N SER A 5 -16.60 -2.02 -8.38
CA SER A 5 -16.08 -1.96 -7.01
C SER A 5 -14.60 -1.60 -6.96
N ILE A 6 -14.21 -1.02 -5.83
CA ILE A 6 -12.82 -0.79 -5.43
C ILE A 6 -12.67 -1.32 -4.00
N GLU A 7 -11.67 -2.17 -3.78
CA GLU A 7 -11.31 -2.68 -2.46
C GLU A 7 -9.89 -2.20 -2.12
N LEU A 8 -9.74 -1.60 -0.94
CA LEU A 8 -8.45 -1.31 -0.34
C LEU A 8 -8.13 -2.37 0.71
N ARG A 9 -6.89 -2.87 0.68
CA ARG A 9 -6.40 -3.86 1.63
C ARG A 9 -5.01 -3.50 2.12
N GLU A 10 -4.87 -3.21 3.40
CA GLU A 10 -3.56 -3.17 4.05
C GLU A 10 -3.09 -4.60 4.32
N ILE A 11 -1.89 -4.93 3.85
CA ILE A 11 -1.18 -6.15 4.23
C ILE A 11 0.11 -5.80 4.97
N ARG A 12 0.57 -6.77 5.75
CA ARG A 12 1.79 -6.70 6.56
C ARG A 12 2.70 -7.85 6.17
N LEU A 13 3.87 -7.52 5.63
CA LEU A 13 4.83 -8.49 5.12
C LEU A 13 6.16 -8.35 5.87
N PRO A 14 6.56 -9.37 6.66
CA PRO A 14 7.87 -9.41 7.29
C PRO A 14 8.98 -9.36 6.24
N LEU A 15 10.00 -8.54 6.48
CA LEU A 15 11.20 -8.53 5.64
C LEU A 15 12.09 -9.72 6.00
N ILE A 16 12.73 -10.32 4.98
CA ILE A 16 13.72 -11.39 5.19
C ILE A 16 14.91 -10.87 6.02
N HIS A 17 15.34 -9.63 5.74
CA HIS A 17 16.32 -8.90 6.52
C HIS A 17 15.78 -7.51 6.83
N PHE A 18 16.02 -7.02 8.05
CA PHE A 18 15.61 -5.67 8.40
C PHE A 18 16.33 -4.64 7.50
N PHE A 19 15.65 -3.54 7.23
CA PHE A 19 16.22 -2.38 6.54
C PHE A 19 16.49 -1.28 7.57
N GLU A 20 17.68 -0.68 7.55
CA GLU A 20 18.08 0.30 8.57
C GLU A 20 18.68 1.55 7.92
N THR A 21 18.25 2.70 8.42
CA THR A 21 18.73 4.03 8.03
C THR A 21 19.00 4.85 9.30
N SER A 22 19.42 6.11 9.14
CA SER A 22 19.53 7.04 10.28
C SER A 22 18.19 7.32 10.99
N PHE A 23 17.06 7.04 10.35
CA PHE A 23 15.72 7.22 10.94
C PHE A 23 15.23 6.02 11.74
N GLY A 24 15.94 4.89 11.68
CA GLY A 24 15.59 3.68 12.41
C GLY A 24 15.59 2.43 11.56
N ARG A 25 14.98 1.38 12.10
CA ARG A 25 14.97 0.02 11.54
C ARG A 25 13.55 -0.42 11.21
N THR A 26 13.35 -0.85 9.97
CA THR A 26 12.12 -1.45 9.47
C THR A 26 12.28 -2.96 9.39
N THR A 27 11.37 -3.71 10.01
CA THR A 27 11.34 -5.18 10.00
C THR A 27 10.16 -5.76 9.23
N GLU A 28 9.15 -4.94 8.94
CA GLU A 28 7.92 -5.31 8.25
C GLU A 28 7.55 -4.20 7.28
N ARG A 29 7.04 -4.57 6.10
CA ARG A 29 6.40 -3.63 5.17
C ARG A 29 4.90 -3.60 5.41
N ARG A 30 4.33 -2.39 5.47
CA ARG A 30 2.89 -2.18 5.34
C ARG A 30 2.62 -1.72 3.93
N ILE A 31 1.69 -2.40 3.27
CA ILE A 31 1.42 -2.20 1.84
C ILE A 31 -0.08 -2.10 1.66
N ILE A 32 -0.52 -1.07 0.94
CA ILE A 32 -1.92 -0.94 0.55
C ILE A 32 -2.06 -1.49 -0.87
N LEU A 33 -2.83 -2.54 -1.01
CA LEU A 33 -3.25 -3.09 -2.29
C LEU A 33 -4.61 -2.52 -2.66
N VAL A 34 -4.77 -2.18 -3.94
CA VAL A 34 -6.03 -1.73 -4.53
C VAL A 34 -6.48 -2.79 -5.52
N ARG A 35 -7.65 -3.37 -5.29
CA ARG A 35 -8.32 -4.24 -6.26
C ARG A 35 -9.48 -3.48 -6.87
N VAL A 36 -9.49 -3.35 -8.20
CA VAL A 36 -10.56 -2.73 -8.97
C VAL A 36 -11.25 -3.81 -9.79
N THR A 37 -12.57 -3.89 -9.70
CA THR A 37 -13.37 -4.82 -10.50
C THR A 37 -14.29 -4.02 -11.43
N ASP A 38 -14.40 -4.42 -12.70
CA ASP A 38 -15.35 -3.81 -13.63
C ASP A 38 -16.73 -4.49 -13.60
N ASN A 39 -17.70 -3.94 -14.32
CA ASN A 39 -19.05 -4.50 -14.43
C ASN A 39 -19.13 -5.82 -15.22
N HIS A 40 -18.05 -6.23 -15.88
CA HIS A 40 -17.91 -7.50 -16.60
C HIS A 40 -17.15 -8.55 -15.77
N GLY A 41 -16.70 -8.21 -14.56
CA GLY A 41 -15.98 -9.08 -13.64
C GLY A 41 -14.47 -9.15 -13.87
N ALA A 42 -13.90 -8.33 -14.76
CA ALA A 42 -12.45 -8.24 -14.90
C ALA A 42 -11.84 -7.53 -13.68
N GLU A 43 -10.69 -8.01 -13.21
CA GLU A 43 -9.97 -7.46 -12.05
C GLU A 43 -8.64 -6.82 -12.46
N GLY A 44 -8.33 -5.69 -11.85
CA GLY A 44 -7.02 -5.04 -11.88
C GLY A 44 -6.49 -4.84 -10.47
N TRP A 45 -5.17 -4.95 -10.31
CA TRP A 45 -4.48 -4.76 -9.04
C TRP A 45 -3.46 -3.64 -9.14
N GLY A 46 -3.39 -2.83 -8.08
CA GLY A 46 -2.38 -1.79 -7.89
C GLY A 46 -1.80 -1.86 -6.49
N GLU A 47 -0.59 -1.33 -6.34
CA GLU A 47 0.12 -1.21 -5.07
C GLU A 47 0.41 0.27 -4.80
N CYS A 48 0.07 0.76 -3.61
CA CYS A 48 0.57 2.04 -3.13
C CYS A 48 2.00 1.85 -2.60
N THR A 49 2.94 2.62 -3.15
CA THR A 49 4.36 2.50 -2.81
C THR A 49 4.79 3.37 -1.62
N ALA A 50 3.85 4.09 -1.00
CA ALA A 50 4.12 4.91 0.18
C ALA A 50 4.66 4.04 1.32
N GLY A 51 5.65 4.57 2.05
CA GLY A 51 6.25 3.88 3.19
C GLY A 51 5.34 3.85 4.41
N GLU A 52 5.83 3.22 5.48
CA GLU A 52 5.11 3.15 6.76
C GLU A 52 5.11 4.50 7.48
N GLU A 53 6.14 5.30 7.24
CA GLU A 53 6.39 6.58 7.90
C GLU A 53 6.88 7.62 6.86
N PRO A 54 6.69 8.93 7.10
CA PRO A 54 7.00 10.00 6.15
C PRO A 54 8.50 10.35 6.10
N PHE A 55 9.37 9.34 5.98
CA PHE A 55 10.83 9.55 5.94
C PHE A 55 11.39 9.78 4.53
N TYR A 56 10.63 9.41 3.50
CA TYR A 56 11.03 9.57 2.09
C TYR A 56 10.15 10.58 1.33
N SER A 57 8.85 10.57 1.61
CA SER A 57 7.84 11.43 1.00
C SER A 57 6.86 11.94 2.05
N ASP A 58 6.09 12.97 1.71
CA ASP A 58 4.97 13.46 2.52
C ASP A 58 3.78 12.48 2.56
N GLU A 59 3.82 11.43 1.75
CA GLU A 59 2.88 10.31 1.77
C GLU A 59 3.46 9.12 2.54
N TRP A 60 2.65 8.55 3.44
CA TRP A 60 2.91 7.31 4.15
C TRP A 60 1.62 6.50 4.31
N THR A 61 1.68 5.31 4.89
CA THR A 61 0.57 4.34 4.87
C THR A 61 -0.74 4.94 5.41
N GLU A 62 -0.74 5.64 6.54
CA GLU A 62 -1.95 6.25 7.11
C GLU A 62 -2.50 7.38 6.25
N SER A 63 -1.62 8.24 5.69
CA SER A 63 -2.08 9.36 4.87
C SER A 63 -2.63 8.86 3.53
N ALA A 64 -1.97 7.85 2.94
CA ALA A 64 -2.42 7.21 1.72
C ALA A 64 -3.75 6.48 1.94
N TRP A 65 -3.89 5.74 3.03
CA TRP A 65 -5.13 5.02 3.37
C TRP A 65 -6.34 5.93 3.49
N ALA A 66 -6.18 7.12 4.09
CA ALA A 66 -7.28 8.08 4.22
C ALA A 66 -7.60 8.82 2.91
N THR A 67 -6.70 8.78 1.92
CA THR A 67 -6.82 9.54 0.67
C THR A 67 -7.32 8.68 -0.50
N LEU A 68 -6.91 7.40 -0.55
CA LEU A 68 -7.35 6.42 -1.53
C LEU A 68 -8.83 6.05 -1.34
#